data_AF-R7D315-F1
#
_entry.id   AF-R7D315-F1
#
_cell.length_a   1.000
_cell.length_b   1.000
_cell.length_c   1.000
_cell.angle_alpha   90.00
_cell.angle_beta   90.00
_cell.angle_gamma   90.00
#
_symmetry.space_group_name_H-M   'P 1'
#
loop_
_entity.id
_entity.type
_entity.pdbx_description
1 polymer ?
#
loop_
_entity_poly.entity_id
_entity_poly.type
_entity_poly.pdbx_seq_one_letter_code
_entity_poly.pdbx_strand_id
1 'polypeptide(L)'
;MDNFLMAMKNLFILLFALLAFTACDDSGRDDVLPKKEGDGLVEVPVHIGLRPMVNAVTTRAENPLDPATENYMNSLRFFEFDQEGFHNRDEDYHEILLSQGHTSYPNITIQFHELSRTIVCVANVTPRNVEDLYNTYSGEGTEQEEGHITLADFKKWMIDVEYQQYDAETPYEKAFYSSVYEGLPVSMPMSAVFEGVPSDFQNRGITFYMGRLLTLLNFTLYFKSELNKPFGTEFYNVASQIHLFPGERVEVDRNWPPRFQIVDILPREGNAYWGPRESYKPGESVQRYLYIPATAATDWKTAVYADLFYGKACEQRFGNPLANPPVQAVPRDQYVIPNARVFLTANLLSTPGIDNPYQLDANTIYRIRLNLTLTDKSSELVNSDVPPIIFEDGATTRSVLPTRTLALGEPDAVTPDGTLVYDVGISSMDHRSN
;
A
#
# COMPACT_ATOMS: atom_id res chain seq x y z
N MET A 1 43.15 -1.94 56.38
CA MET A 1 42.52 -1.93 55.04
C MET A 1 42.00 -3.31 54.64
N ASP A 2 42.54 -4.39 55.22
CA ASP A 2 42.17 -5.78 54.86
C ASP A 2 40.81 -6.26 55.40
N ASN A 3 40.33 -5.73 56.53
CA ASN A 3 39.01 -6.13 57.08
C ASN A 3 37.82 -5.60 56.27
N PHE A 4 37.98 -4.50 55.53
CA PHE A 4 36.91 -3.94 54.69
C PHE A 4 36.76 -4.72 53.38
N LEU A 5 37.89 -5.12 52.79
CA LEU A 5 37.92 -5.95 51.59
C LEU A 5 37.35 -7.36 51.84
N MET A 6 37.61 -7.92 53.03
CA MET A 6 37.09 -9.23 53.43
C MET A 6 35.58 -9.20 53.71
N ALA A 7 35.07 -8.10 54.27
CA ALA A 7 33.63 -7.90 54.46
C ALA A 7 32.88 -7.74 53.14
N MET A 8 33.43 -6.99 52.17
CA MET A 8 32.84 -6.86 50.84
C MET A 8 32.84 -8.17 50.05
N LYS A 9 33.88 -9.00 50.19
CA LYS A 9 33.96 -10.31 49.52
C LYS A 9 32.91 -11.29 50.08
N ASN A 10 32.71 -11.29 51.40
CA ASN A 10 31.67 -12.11 52.03
C ASN A 10 30.25 -11.62 51.71
N LEU A 11 30.05 -10.30 51.57
CA LEU A 11 28.76 -9.73 51.14
C LEU A 11 28.45 -10.10 49.67
N PHE A 12 29.46 -10.07 48.79
CA PHE A 12 29.30 -10.48 47.38
C PHE A 12 29.01 -11.99 47.23
N ILE A 13 29.64 -12.84 48.05
CA ILE A 13 29.37 -14.28 48.06
C ILE A 13 27.96 -14.55 48.62
N LEU A 14 27.51 -13.80 49.63
CA LEU A 14 26.15 -13.93 50.14
C LEU A 14 25.10 -13.47 49.12
N LEU A 15 25.38 -12.39 48.36
CA LEU A 15 24.50 -11.90 47.30
C LEU A 15 24.42 -12.89 46.13
N PHE A 16 25.54 -13.53 45.77
CA PHE A 16 25.57 -14.58 44.74
C PHE A 16 24.91 -15.87 45.21
N ALA A 17 25.01 -16.23 46.50
CA ALA A 17 24.28 -17.36 47.06
C ALA A 17 22.77 -17.09 47.08
N LEU A 18 22.32 -15.86 47.41
CA LEU A 18 20.91 -15.47 47.35
C LEU A 18 20.36 -15.39 45.91
N LEU A 19 21.20 -15.05 44.92
CA LEU A 19 20.85 -15.12 43.49
C LEU A 19 20.90 -16.56 42.93
N ALA A 20 21.63 -17.48 43.57
CA ALA A 20 21.69 -18.89 43.20
C ALA A 20 20.66 -19.77 43.92
N PHE A 21 19.99 -19.27 44.97
CA PHE A 21 18.87 -19.94 45.65
C PHE A 21 17.49 -19.55 45.09
N THR A 22 17.43 -18.75 44.01
CA THR A 22 16.21 -18.56 43.19
C THR A 22 16.23 -19.38 41.90
N ALA A 23 17.16 -20.34 41.77
CA ALA A 23 17.19 -21.30 40.67
C ALA A 23 17.29 -22.73 41.23
N CYS A 24 16.40 -23.60 40.74
CA CYS A 24 16.20 -25.01 41.09
C CYS A 24 15.59 -25.31 42.47
N ASP A 25 14.26 -25.34 42.51
CA ASP A 25 13.60 -26.54 43.01
C ASP A 25 13.01 -27.26 41.80
N ASP A 26 13.76 -28.26 41.34
CA ASP A 26 13.43 -29.13 40.21
C ASP A 26 12.69 -30.33 40.77
N SER A 27 11.36 -30.21 40.84
CA SER A 27 10.48 -31.35 41.08
C SER A 27 9.26 -31.25 40.17
N GLY A 28 9.44 -31.74 38.94
CA GLY A 28 8.38 -32.22 38.05
C GLY A 28 7.24 -31.23 37.80
N ARG A 29 7.42 -30.33 36.84
CA ARG A 29 6.33 -29.60 36.21
C ARG A 29 6.54 -29.60 34.71
N ASP A 30 5.51 -30.05 34.01
CA ASP A 30 5.36 -29.94 32.57
C ASP A 30 5.77 -28.53 32.11
N ASP A 31 6.63 -28.47 31.09
CA ASP A 31 6.96 -27.27 30.32
C ASP A 31 5.73 -26.85 29.49
N VAL A 32 4.66 -26.45 30.18
CA VAL A 32 3.57 -25.68 29.61
C VAL A 32 3.94 -24.23 29.84
N LEU A 33 3.95 -23.43 28.77
CA LEU A 33 3.91 -21.96 28.85
C LEU A 33 3.07 -21.52 30.06
N PRO A 34 3.47 -20.51 30.84
CA PRO A 34 2.68 -20.09 31.98
C PRO A 34 1.26 -19.77 31.51
N LYS A 35 0.30 -20.65 31.86
CA LYS A 35 -1.12 -20.38 31.67
C LYS A 35 -1.40 -19.02 32.27
N LYS A 36 -2.07 -18.14 31.52
CA LYS A 36 -2.51 -16.82 31.99
C LYS A 36 -3.20 -17.02 33.35
N GLU A 37 -2.53 -16.64 34.45
CA GLU A 37 -3.13 -16.64 35.78
C GLU A 37 -4.15 -15.49 35.83
N GLY A 38 -5.41 -15.82 35.49
CA GLY A 38 -6.53 -14.87 35.45
C GLY A 38 -7.50 -15.12 34.29
N ASP A 39 -7.79 -16.39 34.00
CA ASP A 39 -8.55 -16.91 32.85
C ASP A 39 -10.07 -16.67 32.95
N GLY A 40 -10.46 -15.43 33.25
CA GLY A 40 -11.84 -14.99 33.11
C GLY A 40 -12.12 -14.59 31.67
N LEU A 41 -13.18 -15.13 31.07
CA LEU A 41 -13.73 -14.62 29.81
C LEU A 41 -14.81 -13.59 30.12
N VAL A 42 -14.81 -12.48 29.38
CA VAL A 42 -15.78 -11.41 29.55
C VAL A 42 -16.52 -11.12 28.26
N GLU A 43 -17.84 -11.12 28.35
CA GLU A 43 -18.70 -10.69 27.25
C GLU A 43 -18.68 -9.17 27.15
N VAL A 44 -18.23 -8.66 26.01
CA VAL A 44 -18.14 -7.23 25.74
C VAL A 44 -18.98 -6.91 24.50
N PRO A 45 -19.89 -5.92 24.56
CA PRO A 45 -20.52 -5.37 23.37
C PRO A 45 -19.46 -4.71 22.48
N VAL A 46 -19.44 -5.08 21.20
CA VAL A 46 -18.51 -4.53 20.21
C VAL A 46 -19.30 -3.78 19.15
N HIS A 47 -18.90 -2.53 18.94
CA HIS A 47 -19.38 -1.66 17.88
C HIS A 47 -18.29 -1.53 16.82
N ILE A 48 -18.64 -1.77 15.56
CA ILE A 48 -17.70 -1.65 14.45
C ILE A 48 -18.25 -0.60 13.49
N GLY A 49 -17.42 0.39 13.17
CA GLY A 49 -17.77 1.44 12.23
C GLY A 49 -16.63 1.68 11.25
N LEU A 50 -16.99 2.01 10.01
CA LEU A 50 -16.03 2.41 9.00
C LEU A 50 -15.53 3.84 9.24
N ARG A 51 -14.20 4.02 9.26
CA ARG A 51 -13.59 5.34 9.25
C ARG A 51 -13.74 5.98 7.86
N PRO A 52 -14.20 7.24 7.77
CA PRO A 52 -14.14 7.98 6.53
C PRO A 52 -12.70 8.08 6.03
N MET A 53 -12.50 8.04 4.72
CA MET A 53 -11.18 8.33 4.17
C MET A 53 -10.82 9.81 4.43
N VAL A 54 -9.54 10.06 4.69
CA VAL A 54 -9.01 11.43 4.78
C VAL A 54 -9.15 12.09 3.41
N ASN A 55 -9.54 13.37 3.41
CA ASN A 55 -9.87 14.16 2.22
C ASN A 55 -11.05 13.63 1.39
N ALA A 56 -11.97 12.85 1.96
CA ALA A 56 -13.22 12.51 1.29
C ALA A 56 -14.09 13.75 1.03
N VAL A 57 -14.55 13.94 -0.21
CA VAL A 57 -15.63 14.87 -0.57
C VAL A 57 -16.84 14.05 -1.04
N THR A 58 -18.03 14.58 -0.81
CA THR A 58 -19.31 13.89 -1.08
C THR A 58 -19.62 13.67 -2.56
N THR A 59 -18.90 14.34 -3.46
CA THR A 59 -19.09 14.26 -4.92
C THR A 59 -17.80 13.78 -5.58
N ARG A 60 -17.67 12.46 -5.77
CA ARG A 60 -16.70 11.88 -6.69
C ARG A 60 -17.35 11.81 -8.07
N ALA A 61 -16.67 12.28 -9.10
CA ALA A 61 -17.09 12.10 -10.47
C ALA A 61 -16.81 10.64 -10.85
N GLU A 62 -17.82 9.77 -10.68
CA GLU A 62 -17.77 8.32 -10.89
C GLU A 62 -16.94 7.56 -9.82
N ASN A 63 -17.57 6.58 -9.17
CA ASN A 63 -16.87 5.65 -8.29
C ASN A 63 -16.42 4.45 -9.13
N PRO A 64 -15.11 4.22 -9.33
CA PRO A 64 -14.58 3.14 -10.17
C PRO A 64 -14.74 1.77 -9.50
N LEU A 65 -14.64 1.75 -8.17
CA LEU A 65 -14.89 0.60 -7.32
C LEU A 65 -16.32 0.74 -6.81
N ASP A 66 -17.09 -0.34 -6.86
CA ASP A 66 -18.43 -0.29 -6.33
C ASP A 66 -18.38 0.03 -4.81
N PRO A 67 -19.36 0.80 -4.29
CA PRO A 67 -19.35 1.18 -2.88
C PRO A 67 -19.37 -0.01 -1.91
N ALA A 68 -19.86 -1.18 -2.32
CA ALA A 68 -19.85 -2.35 -1.44
C ALA A 68 -18.41 -2.87 -1.28
N THR A 69 -17.65 -3.01 -2.36
CA THR A 69 -16.25 -3.44 -2.30
C THR A 69 -15.36 -2.43 -1.58
N GLU A 70 -15.58 -1.12 -1.75
CA GLU A 70 -14.77 -0.09 -1.06
C GLU A 70 -15.06 0.01 0.44
N ASN A 71 -16.31 -0.26 0.87
CA ASN A 71 -16.79 0.15 2.19
C ASN A 71 -17.30 -0.97 3.08
N TYR A 72 -17.69 -2.13 2.54
CA TYR A 72 -18.27 -3.19 3.34
C TYR A 72 -17.18 -4.07 3.96
N MET A 73 -17.44 -4.47 5.20
CA MET A 73 -16.68 -5.50 5.90
C MET A 73 -17.46 -6.80 5.77
N ASN A 74 -16.90 -7.80 5.10
CA ASN A 74 -17.53 -9.11 4.85
C ASN A 74 -16.98 -10.21 5.78
N SER A 75 -15.82 -9.97 6.36
CA SER A 75 -15.22 -10.81 7.40
C SER A 75 -14.59 -9.92 8.46
N LEU A 76 -14.61 -10.39 9.70
CA LEU A 76 -14.00 -9.73 10.84
C LEU A 76 -13.18 -10.77 11.61
N ARG A 77 -11.96 -10.40 11.97
CA ARG A 77 -11.05 -11.24 12.75
C ARG A 77 -10.45 -10.42 13.87
N PHE A 78 -10.45 -10.99 15.07
CA PHE A 78 -9.91 -10.35 16.26
C PHE A 78 -8.71 -11.14 16.74
N PHE A 79 -7.63 -10.43 17.02
CA PHE A 79 -6.41 -10.97 17.59
C PHE A 79 -6.18 -10.28 18.92
N GLU A 80 -6.26 -11.04 20.00
CA GLU A 80 -5.99 -10.55 21.35
C GLU A 80 -4.51 -10.74 21.69
N PHE A 81 -3.92 -9.72 22.31
CA PHE A 81 -2.59 -9.78 22.87
C PHE A 81 -2.65 -9.36 24.32
N ASP A 82 -1.97 -10.10 25.19
CA ASP A 82 -1.89 -9.78 26.61
C ASP A 82 -0.96 -8.58 26.89
N GLN A 83 -0.67 -8.34 28.17
CA GLN A 83 0.19 -7.24 28.60
C GLN A 83 1.64 -7.34 28.12
N GLU A 84 2.14 -8.55 27.91
CA GLU A 84 3.49 -8.81 27.42
C GLU A 84 3.51 -8.90 25.89
N GLY A 85 2.34 -8.87 25.26
CA GLY A 85 2.16 -8.90 23.83
C GLY A 85 2.12 -10.33 23.28
N PHE A 86 1.81 -11.33 24.10
CA PHE A 86 1.65 -12.72 23.64
C PHE A 86 0.24 -12.98 23.14
N HIS A 87 0.17 -13.84 22.13
CA HIS A 87 -1.05 -14.30 21.50
C HIS A 87 -0.94 -15.80 21.23
N ASN A 88 -2.02 -16.54 21.53
CA ASN A 88 -2.21 -17.93 21.17
C ASN A 88 -3.40 -18.09 20.21
N ARG A 89 -3.17 -18.63 19.01
CA ARG A 89 -4.21 -18.86 18.01
C ARG A 89 -5.45 -19.58 18.55
N ASP A 90 -5.28 -20.57 19.42
CA ASP A 90 -6.40 -21.41 19.86
C ASP A 90 -7.29 -20.73 20.91
N GLU A 91 -6.76 -19.71 21.60
CA GLU A 91 -7.42 -19.05 22.73
C GLU A 91 -7.75 -17.57 22.47
N ASP A 92 -6.92 -16.89 21.67
CA ASP A 92 -6.90 -15.43 21.54
C ASP A 92 -7.35 -14.94 20.14
N TYR A 93 -7.77 -15.85 19.26
CA TYR A 93 -8.23 -15.54 17.90
C TYR A 93 -9.73 -15.82 17.71
N HIS A 94 -10.45 -14.80 17.22
CA HIS A 94 -11.88 -14.91 16.94
C HIS A 94 -12.18 -14.57 15.49
N GLU A 95 -13.03 -15.36 14.84
CA GLU A 95 -13.49 -15.09 13.47
C GLU A 95 -15.01 -14.94 13.42
N ILE A 96 -15.45 -13.92 12.69
CA ILE A 96 -16.84 -13.70 12.33
C ILE A 96 -16.94 -13.53 10.82
N LEU A 97 -17.60 -14.51 10.19
CA LEU A 97 -17.95 -14.44 8.77
C LEU A 97 -19.35 -13.85 8.62
N LEU A 98 -19.49 -12.86 7.74
CA LEU A 98 -20.73 -12.11 7.59
C LEU A 98 -21.41 -12.54 6.29
N SER A 99 -22.68 -12.93 6.37
CA SER A 99 -23.47 -13.33 5.21
C SER A 99 -23.74 -12.16 4.24
N GLN A 100 -23.74 -10.94 4.77
CA GLN A 100 -23.83 -9.69 4.02
C GLN A 100 -22.91 -8.63 4.64
N GLY A 101 -22.11 -7.99 3.80
CA GLY A 101 -21.25 -6.90 4.21
C GLY A 101 -22.00 -5.61 4.48
N HIS A 102 -21.53 -4.86 5.48
CA HIS A 102 -22.05 -3.55 5.86
C HIS A 102 -20.90 -2.62 6.22
N THR A 103 -21.18 -1.31 6.25
CA THR A 103 -20.23 -0.28 6.70
C THR A 103 -20.16 -0.14 8.22
N SER A 104 -21.07 -0.79 8.95
CA SER A 104 -21.09 -0.77 10.42
C SER A 104 -21.84 -1.96 10.99
N TYR A 105 -21.40 -2.42 12.16
CA TYR A 105 -22.06 -3.45 12.97
C TYR A 105 -22.26 -2.91 14.39
N PRO A 106 -23.49 -2.53 14.76
CA PRO A 106 -23.70 -1.72 15.95
C PRO A 106 -23.83 -2.53 17.23
N ASN A 107 -23.86 -3.87 17.24
CA ASN A 107 -23.97 -4.67 18.47
C ASN A 107 -23.55 -6.12 18.18
N ILE A 108 -22.26 -6.40 18.19
CA ILE A 108 -21.74 -7.77 18.16
C ILE A 108 -21.26 -8.10 19.58
N THR A 109 -21.67 -9.20 20.18
CA THR A 109 -21.11 -9.64 21.46
C THR A 109 -19.95 -10.59 21.20
N ILE A 110 -18.80 -10.30 21.79
CA ILE A 110 -17.59 -11.14 21.70
C ILE A 110 -17.10 -11.42 23.13
N GLN A 111 -16.61 -12.63 23.36
CA GLN A 111 -15.93 -13.00 24.59
C GLN A 111 -14.44 -12.76 24.42
N PHE A 112 -13.88 -11.87 25.23
CA PHE A 112 -12.45 -11.60 25.28
C PHE A 112 -11.87 -12.07 26.61
N HIS A 113 -10.57 -12.32 26.64
CA HIS A 113 -9.87 -12.58 27.89
C HIS A 113 -9.80 -11.30 28.73
N GLU A 114 -10.07 -11.43 30.03
CA GLU A 114 -10.08 -10.30 30.97
C GLU A 114 -8.77 -9.52 30.97
N LEU A 115 -7.66 -10.21 30.77
CA LEU A 115 -6.30 -9.65 30.85
C LEU A 115 -5.73 -9.21 29.50
N SER A 116 -6.48 -9.35 28.41
CA SER A 116 -6.08 -8.81 27.10
C SER A 116 -5.84 -7.31 27.21
N ARG A 117 -4.83 -6.82 26.48
CA ARG A 117 -4.43 -5.40 26.49
C ARG A 117 -4.52 -4.76 25.13
N THR A 118 -4.16 -5.49 24.09
CA THR A 118 -4.27 -5.02 22.71
C THR A 118 -5.19 -5.96 21.96
N ILE A 119 -6.24 -5.42 21.35
CA ILE A 119 -7.11 -6.19 20.46
C ILE A 119 -7.01 -5.57 19.08
N VAL A 120 -6.58 -6.35 18.09
CA VAL A 120 -6.54 -5.90 16.70
C VAL A 120 -7.71 -6.52 15.96
N CYS A 121 -8.58 -5.68 15.40
CA CYS A 121 -9.63 -6.10 14.48
C CYS A 121 -9.16 -5.92 13.04
N VAL A 122 -9.28 -6.97 12.22
CA VAL A 122 -8.93 -6.99 10.81
C VAL A 122 -10.15 -7.44 10.00
N ALA A 123 -10.45 -6.75 8.90
CA ALA A 123 -11.53 -7.09 7.99
C ALA A 123 -11.05 -7.42 6.59
N ASN A 124 -11.84 -8.23 5.87
CA ASN A 124 -11.67 -8.58 4.45
C ASN A 124 -10.33 -9.23 4.08
N VAL A 125 -9.72 -9.96 5.03
CA VAL A 125 -8.60 -10.87 4.76
C VAL A 125 -9.11 -12.29 4.57
N THR A 126 -8.34 -13.16 3.91
CA THR A 126 -8.73 -14.56 3.68
C THR A 126 -8.25 -15.46 4.82
N PRO A 127 -8.87 -16.64 5.04
CA PRO A 127 -8.34 -17.64 5.98
C PRO A 127 -6.88 -18.02 5.69
N ARG A 128 -6.52 -18.14 4.40
CA ARG A 128 -5.15 -18.42 3.97
C ARG A 128 -4.17 -17.35 4.44
N ASN A 129 -4.53 -16.06 4.37
CA ASN A 129 -3.65 -15.00 4.87
C ASN A 129 -3.36 -15.15 6.37
N VAL A 130 -4.33 -15.64 7.15
CA VAL A 130 -4.17 -15.87 8.60
C VAL A 130 -3.32 -17.10 8.86
N GLU A 131 -3.50 -18.17 8.09
CA GLU A 131 -2.63 -19.35 8.17
C GLU A 131 -1.18 -18.98 7.83
N ASP A 132 -0.97 -18.18 6.79
CA ASP A 132 0.36 -17.70 6.39
C ASP A 132 1.02 -16.85 7.49
N LEU A 133 0.25 -16.02 8.24
CA LEU A 133 0.75 -15.32 9.43
C LEU A 133 1.32 -16.30 10.44
N TYR A 134 0.50 -17.27 10.89
CA TYR A 134 0.94 -18.21 11.90
C TYR A 134 2.09 -19.06 11.38
N ASN A 135 2.05 -19.59 10.17
CA ASN A 135 3.15 -20.41 9.62
C ASN A 135 4.47 -19.63 9.48
N THR A 136 4.40 -18.32 9.26
CA THR A 136 5.61 -17.48 9.11
C THR A 136 6.24 -17.15 10.45
N TYR A 137 5.42 -16.88 11.46
CA TYR A 137 5.87 -16.34 12.74
C TYR A 137 5.79 -17.33 13.90
N SER A 138 5.11 -18.48 13.73
CA SER A 138 4.99 -19.58 14.69
C SER A 138 5.26 -20.92 13.99
N GLY A 139 5.90 -21.89 14.66
CA GLY A 139 6.07 -23.26 14.13
C GLY A 139 7.52 -23.72 13.91
N GLU A 140 7.68 -24.92 13.32
CA GLU A 140 8.97 -25.62 13.18
C GLU A 140 10.05 -24.76 12.51
N GLY A 141 11.11 -24.46 13.26
CA GLY A 141 12.23 -23.62 12.80
C GLY A 141 12.24 -22.20 13.40
N THR A 142 11.19 -21.83 14.15
CA THR A 142 11.18 -20.66 15.04
C THR A 142 11.45 -21.11 16.49
N GLU A 143 11.90 -20.20 17.36
CA GLU A 143 12.02 -20.48 18.81
C GLU A 143 10.65 -20.48 19.53
N GLN A 144 9.55 -20.31 18.80
CA GLN A 144 8.19 -20.16 19.34
C GLN A 144 7.35 -21.43 19.10
N GLU A 145 6.45 -21.73 20.04
CA GLU A 145 5.48 -22.83 19.91
C GLU A 145 4.48 -22.57 18.78
N GLU A 146 3.95 -23.65 18.16
CA GLU A 146 2.99 -23.55 17.06
C GLU A 146 1.73 -22.77 17.48
N GLY A 147 1.31 -21.80 16.67
CA GLY A 147 0.15 -20.95 16.99
C GLY A 147 0.43 -19.79 17.95
N HIS A 148 1.63 -19.71 18.53
CA HIS A 148 2.05 -18.61 19.40
C HIS A 148 2.81 -17.55 18.62
N ILE A 149 2.36 -16.29 18.70
CA ILE A 149 3.06 -15.13 18.11
C ILE A 149 3.11 -13.98 19.11
N THR A 150 4.01 -13.02 18.87
CA THR A 150 4.04 -11.76 19.63
C THR A 150 3.37 -10.62 18.86
N LEU A 151 2.96 -9.56 19.56
CA LEU A 151 2.48 -8.32 18.94
C LEU A 151 3.54 -7.71 18.01
N ALA A 152 4.83 -7.87 18.34
CA ALA A 152 5.92 -7.41 17.49
C ALA A 152 6.00 -8.20 16.17
N ASP A 153 5.69 -9.48 16.20
CA ASP A 153 5.62 -10.32 14.99
C ASP A 153 4.37 -10.01 14.18
N PHE A 154 3.23 -9.83 14.84
CA PHE A 154 1.99 -9.40 14.19
C PHE A 154 2.14 -8.06 13.44
N LYS A 155 2.90 -7.11 13.99
CA LYS A 155 3.19 -5.82 13.32
C LYS A 155 3.94 -5.97 12.00
N LYS A 156 4.71 -7.04 11.84
CA LYS A 156 5.43 -7.38 10.60
C LYS A 156 4.54 -8.11 9.59
N TRP A 157 3.30 -8.47 9.95
CA TRP A 157 2.41 -9.19 9.07
C TRP A 157 2.01 -8.33 7.87
N MET A 158 2.40 -8.82 6.70
CA MET A 158 2.06 -8.24 5.42
C MET A 158 1.23 -9.23 4.60
N ILE A 159 0.31 -8.70 3.79
CA ILE A 159 -0.44 -9.51 2.81
C ILE A 159 -0.31 -8.92 1.42
N ASP A 160 -0.31 -9.80 0.42
CA ASP A 160 -0.33 -9.39 -0.98
C ASP A 160 -1.66 -8.71 -1.32
N VAL A 161 -1.58 -7.62 -2.09
CA VAL A 161 -2.75 -6.94 -2.65
C VAL A 161 -3.06 -7.53 -4.00
N GLU A 162 -4.21 -8.17 -4.07
CA GLU A 162 -4.78 -8.69 -5.30
C GLU A 162 -5.58 -7.60 -6.03
N TYR A 163 -5.26 -7.41 -7.30
CA TYR A 163 -5.94 -6.48 -8.19
C TYR A 163 -6.87 -7.24 -9.13
N GLN A 164 -7.97 -6.59 -9.52
CA GLN A 164 -8.91 -7.14 -10.47
C GLN A 164 -8.17 -7.45 -11.77
N GLN A 165 -8.22 -8.70 -12.17
CA GLN A 165 -7.74 -9.17 -13.46
C GLN A 165 -8.95 -9.61 -14.26
N TYR A 166 -9.03 -9.12 -15.49
CA TYR A 166 -10.06 -9.55 -16.41
C TYR A 166 -9.48 -10.63 -17.33
N ASP A 167 -10.08 -11.81 -17.31
CA ASP A 167 -9.76 -12.85 -18.27
C ASP A 167 -10.40 -12.47 -19.61
N ALA A 168 -9.56 -12.05 -20.54
CA ALA A 168 -9.98 -11.52 -21.83
C ALA A 168 -9.57 -12.52 -22.92
N GLU A 169 -10.53 -12.86 -23.78
CA GLU A 169 -10.31 -13.83 -24.86
C GLU A 169 -9.38 -13.28 -25.94
N THR A 170 -9.28 -11.94 -26.05
CA THR A 170 -8.42 -11.27 -27.01
C THR A 170 -7.43 -10.30 -26.34
N PRO A 171 -6.23 -10.09 -26.93
CA PRO A 171 -5.28 -9.07 -26.46
C PRO A 171 -5.87 -7.66 -26.40
N TYR A 172 -6.87 -7.38 -27.23
CA TYR A 172 -7.53 -6.07 -27.33
C TYR A 172 -8.51 -5.81 -26.19
N GLU A 173 -9.34 -6.79 -25.85
CA GLU A 173 -10.18 -6.74 -24.65
C GLU A 173 -9.32 -6.65 -23.40
N LYS A 174 -8.22 -7.39 -23.35
CA LYS A 174 -7.26 -7.30 -22.24
C LYS A 174 -6.74 -5.88 -22.07
N ALA A 175 -6.36 -5.22 -23.16
CA ALA A 175 -5.89 -3.84 -23.13
C ALA A 175 -6.99 -2.88 -22.63
N PHE A 176 -8.21 -2.99 -23.17
CA PHE A 176 -9.34 -2.17 -22.73
C PHE A 176 -9.65 -2.36 -21.24
N TYR A 177 -9.79 -3.60 -20.78
CA TYR A 177 -10.09 -3.86 -19.38
C TYR A 177 -8.96 -3.44 -18.44
N SER A 178 -7.70 -3.55 -18.88
CA SER A 178 -6.57 -2.97 -18.13
C SER A 178 -6.71 -1.45 -18.02
N SER A 179 -7.13 -0.76 -19.09
CA SER A 179 -7.34 0.70 -19.03
C SER A 179 -8.44 1.17 -18.05
N VAL A 180 -9.34 0.27 -17.66
CA VAL A 180 -10.50 0.55 -16.80
C VAL A 180 -10.31 0.03 -15.37
N TYR A 181 -9.84 -1.21 -15.22
CA TYR A 181 -9.81 -1.93 -13.95
C TYR A 181 -8.42 -2.03 -13.32
N GLU A 182 -7.36 -1.67 -14.03
CA GLU A 182 -6.01 -1.75 -13.48
C GLU A 182 -5.86 -0.82 -12.26
N GLY A 183 -5.32 -1.38 -11.18
CA GLY A 183 -5.21 -0.69 -9.89
C GLY A 183 -6.48 -0.72 -9.03
N LEU A 184 -7.55 -1.39 -9.45
CA LEU A 184 -8.71 -1.67 -8.59
C LEU A 184 -8.50 -3.00 -7.85
N PRO A 185 -8.63 -3.03 -6.51
CA PRO A 185 -8.36 -4.22 -5.73
C PRO A 185 -9.57 -5.17 -5.76
N VAL A 186 -9.31 -6.47 -5.54
CA VAL A 186 -10.36 -7.50 -5.42
C VAL A 186 -11.08 -7.40 -4.08
N SER A 187 -10.35 -7.06 -3.02
CA SER A 187 -10.89 -6.82 -1.68
C SER A 187 -10.31 -5.53 -1.09
N MET A 188 -10.98 -4.99 -0.07
CA MET A 188 -10.50 -3.82 0.67
C MET A 188 -10.16 -4.22 2.11
N PRO A 189 -8.90 -4.59 2.41
CA PRO A 189 -8.47 -4.88 3.76
C PRO A 189 -8.60 -3.64 4.66
N MET A 190 -9.05 -3.87 5.89
CA MET A 190 -9.23 -2.81 6.88
C MET A 190 -8.74 -3.28 8.25
N SER A 191 -8.31 -2.35 9.10
CA SER A 191 -7.99 -2.68 10.47
C SER A 191 -8.26 -1.54 11.46
N ALA A 192 -8.36 -1.92 12.73
CA ALA A 192 -8.42 -1.01 13.87
C ALA A 192 -7.79 -1.70 15.08
N VAL A 193 -7.30 -0.89 16.02
CA VAL A 193 -6.68 -1.36 17.27
C VAL A 193 -7.45 -0.76 18.43
N PHE A 194 -7.68 -1.60 19.44
CA PHE A 194 -8.11 -1.19 20.77
C PHE A 194 -6.97 -1.47 21.75
N GLU A 195 -6.68 -0.50 22.62
CA GLU A 195 -5.75 -0.63 23.73
C GLU A 195 -6.50 -0.37 25.03
N GLY A 196 -6.54 -1.36 25.93
CA GLY A 196 -7.28 -1.30 27.18
C GLY A 196 -7.65 -2.68 27.72
N VAL A 197 -8.25 -2.72 28.91
CA VAL A 197 -8.71 -3.97 29.55
C VAL A 197 -10.17 -4.22 29.19
N PRO A 198 -10.53 -5.33 28.52
CA PRO A 198 -11.91 -5.58 28.10
C PRO A 198 -12.94 -5.56 29.24
N SER A 199 -12.56 -6.01 30.44
CA SER A 199 -13.45 -6.04 31.61
C SER A 199 -13.96 -4.66 32.02
N ASP A 200 -13.18 -3.59 31.80
CA ASP A 200 -13.59 -2.21 32.05
C ASP A 200 -14.72 -1.73 31.10
N PHE A 201 -14.96 -2.47 30.01
CA PHE A 201 -15.89 -2.10 28.94
C PHE A 201 -17.12 -3.02 28.82
N GLN A 202 -17.30 -4.02 29.68
CA GLN A 202 -18.46 -4.94 29.65
C GLN A 202 -19.81 -4.23 29.52
N ASN A 203 -19.99 -3.08 30.18
CA ASN A 203 -21.25 -2.33 30.17
C ASN A 203 -21.29 -1.17 29.17
N ARG A 204 -20.13 -0.74 28.64
CA ARG A 204 -19.99 0.44 27.76
C ARG A 204 -19.75 0.07 26.30
N GLY A 205 -19.24 -1.13 26.08
CA GLY A 205 -18.78 -1.65 24.80
C GLY A 205 -17.45 -1.08 24.33
N ILE A 206 -16.82 -1.80 23.41
CA ILE A 206 -15.61 -1.37 22.68
C ILE A 206 -16.03 -0.94 21.28
N THR A 207 -15.47 0.16 20.79
CA THR A 207 -15.72 0.63 19.42
C THR A 207 -14.46 0.53 18.57
N PHE A 208 -14.54 -0.18 17.45
CA PHE A 208 -13.51 -0.24 16.43
C PHE A 208 -13.89 0.65 15.25
N TYR A 209 -13.06 1.67 14.97
CA TYR A 209 -13.18 2.49 13.77
C TYR A 209 -12.22 1.99 12.68
N MET A 210 -12.74 1.14 11.81
CA MET A 210 -11.99 0.43 10.78
C MET A 210 -11.47 1.38 9.70
N GLY A 211 -10.15 1.49 9.57
CA GLY A 211 -9.50 2.22 8.49
C GLY A 211 -9.14 1.31 7.34
N ARG A 212 -9.33 1.76 6.09
CA ARG A 212 -8.81 1.05 4.92
C ARG A 212 -7.29 1.06 4.94
N LEU A 213 -6.68 -0.03 4.51
CA LEU A 213 -5.22 -0.14 4.45
C LEU A 213 -4.62 0.34 3.12
N LEU A 214 -5.48 0.62 2.14
CA LEU A 214 -5.09 1.19 0.85
C LEU A 214 -5.31 2.71 0.81
N THR A 215 -4.49 3.34 -0.01
CA THR A 215 -4.53 4.74 -0.43
C THR A 215 -5.25 4.85 -1.76
N LEU A 216 -6.14 5.82 -1.95
CA LEU A 216 -6.73 6.13 -3.26
C LEU A 216 -5.99 7.28 -3.93
N LEU A 217 -5.39 7.01 -5.09
CA LEU A 217 -4.93 8.05 -6.02
C LEU A 217 -6.04 8.32 -7.04
N ASN A 218 -6.64 9.51 -7.01
CA ASN A 218 -7.45 10.03 -8.10
C ASN A 218 -6.55 10.89 -9.00
N PHE A 219 -6.11 10.30 -10.09
CA PHE A 219 -5.15 10.87 -11.02
C PHE A 219 -5.86 11.35 -12.28
N THR A 220 -5.91 12.66 -12.49
CA THR A 220 -6.58 13.31 -13.61
C THR A 220 -5.57 13.90 -14.58
N LEU A 221 -5.65 13.50 -15.83
CA LEU A 221 -4.96 14.14 -16.95
C LEU A 221 -5.91 15.16 -17.57
N TYR A 222 -5.57 16.44 -17.53
CA TYR A 222 -6.37 17.53 -18.09
C TYR A 222 -5.63 18.16 -19.27
N PHE A 223 -6.25 18.20 -20.45
CA PHE A 223 -5.58 18.64 -21.68
C PHE A 223 -5.81 20.14 -21.91
N LYS A 224 -4.78 20.97 -21.69
CA LYS A 224 -4.83 22.42 -21.97
C LYS A 224 -4.66 22.77 -23.45
N SER A 225 -3.96 21.91 -24.19
CA SER A 225 -3.77 22.03 -25.64
C SER A 225 -4.30 20.77 -26.35
N GLU A 226 -4.60 20.88 -27.64
CA GLU A 226 -4.90 19.71 -28.45
C GLU A 226 -3.67 18.80 -28.51
N LEU A 227 -3.85 17.52 -28.21
CA LEU A 227 -2.83 16.49 -28.35
C LEU A 227 -3.32 15.49 -29.39
N ASN A 228 -2.57 15.30 -30.47
CA ASN A 228 -2.98 14.48 -31.62
C ASN A 228 -2.19 13.16 -31.73
N LYS A 229 -1.76 12.61 -30.58
CA LYS A 229 -1.08 11.32 -30.52
C LYS A 229 -1.49 10.55 -29.26
N PRO A 230 -1.25 9.22 -29.20
CA PRO A 230 -1.47 8.39 -28.02
C PRO A 230 -0.83 8.91 -26.74
N PHE A 231 -1.47 8.61 -25.61
CA PHE A 231 -0.97 8.92 -24.27
C PHE A 231 -1.12 7.71 -23.34
N GLY A 232 -0.13 7.49 -22.48
CA GLY A 232 -0.12 6.43 -21.49
C GLY A 232 0.66 6.83 -20.24
N THR A 233 0.50 6.05 -19.18
CA THR A 233 1.14 6.27 -17.88
C THR A 233 1.55 4.95 -17.25
N GLU A 234 2.74 4.92 -16.66
CA GLU A 234 3.18 3.80 -15.83
C GLU A 234 3.46 4.24 -14.41
N PHE A 235 3.02 3.44 -13.45
CA PHE A 235 3.30 3.67 -12.03
C PHE A 235 4.36 2.70 -11.54
N TYR A 236 5.40 3.26 -10.95
CA TYR A 236 6.55 2.55 -10.44
C TYR A 236 6.60 2.62 -8.93
N ASN A 237 7.39 1.72 -8.33
CA ASN A 237 7.65 1.70 -6.88
C ASN A 237 6.37 1.54 -6.04
N VAL A 238 5.30 0.98 -6.63
CA VAL A 238 4.08 0.66 -5.90
C VAL A 238 4.26 -0.69 -5.22
N ALA A 239 4.05 -0.74 -3.91
CA ALA A 239 4.14 -2.00 -3.17
C ALA A 239 3.12 -3.03 -3.63
N SER A 240 3.54 -4.30 -3.60
CA SER A 240 2.67 -5.45 -3.82
C SER A 240 1.98 -5.90 -2.54
N GLN A 241 2.47 -5.44 -1.39
CA GLN A 241 2.05 -5.88 -0.07
C GLN A 241 1.58 -4.69 0.77
N ILE A 242 0.77 -4.97 1.79
CA ILE A 242 0.34 -4.00 2.82
C ILE A 242 0.66 -4.55 4.21
N HIS A 243 1.01 -3.67 5.15
CA HIS A 243 0.95 -4.01 6.57
C HIS A 243 -0.50 -4.04 7.03
N LEU A 244 -0.86 -5.06 7.81
CA LEU A 244 -2.20 -5.12 8.42
C LEU A 244 -2.31 -4.31 9.71
N PHE A 245 -1.20 -4.05 10.38
CA PHE A 245 -1.19 -3.19 11.55
C PHE A 245 -1.48 -1.73 11.14
N PRO A 246 -2.46 -1.05 11.76
CA PRO A 246 -2.81 0.31 11.36
C PRO A 246 -1.62 1.27 11.48
N GLY A 247 -1.40 2.08 10.45
CA GLY A 247 -0.42 3.16 10.44
C GLY A 247 1.00 2.75 10.04
N GLU A 248 1.28 1.45 9.94
CA GLU A 248 2.53 0.94 9.36
C GLU A 248 2.52 1.09 7.83
N ARG A 249 3.70 1.28 7.25
CA ARG A 249 3.89 1.56 5.81
C ARG A 249 4.96 0.64 5.26
N VAL A 250 4.76 0.19 4.02
CA VAL A 250 5.76 -0.63 3.34
C VAL A 250 6.90 0.23 2.83
N GLU A 251 8.13 -0.15 3.16
CA GLU A 251 9.33 0.42 2.55
C GLU A 251 9.53 -0.14 1.14
N VAL A 252 9.74 0.73 0.15
CA VAL A 252 9.88 0.33 -1.25
C VAL A 252 11.31 -0.06 -1.61
N ASP A 253 11.47 -1.16 -2.33
CA ASP A 253 12.75 -1.57 -2.94
C ASP A 253 12.95 -0.92 -4.33
N ARG A 254 14.20 -0.53 -4.63
CA ARG A 254 14.66 0.09 -5.88
C ARG A 254 14.50 -0.80 -7.11
N ASN A 255 14.36 -2.12 -6.94
CA ASN A 255 14.34 -3.08 -8.06
C ASN A 255 12.93 -3.50 -8.49
N TRP A 256 11.88 -2.85 -8.00
CA TRP A 256 10.51 -3.26 -8.35
C TRP A 256 10.12 -2.85 -9.78
N PRO A 257 9.55 -3.78 -10.57
CA PRO A 257 9.04 -3.46 -11.90
C PRO A 257 7.83 -2.51 -11.82
N PRO A 258 7.49 -1.81 -12.93
CA PRO A 258 6.28 -1.00 -12.98
C PRO A 258 5.05 -1.86 -12.67
N ARG A 259 4.23 -1.39 -11.72
CA ARG A 259 3.08 -2.14 -11.23
C ARG A 259 1.87 -1.97 -12.14
N PHE A 260 1.60 -0.74 -12.59
CA PHE A 260 0.44 -0.42 -13.43
C PHE A 260 0.84 0.22 -14.75
N GLN A 261 0.16 -0.17 -15.84
CA GLN A 261 0.38 0.27 -17.21
C GLN A 261 -0.92 0.76 -17.86
N ILE A 262 -1.20 2.04 -17.72
CA ILE A 262 -2.48 2.59 -18.13
C ILE A 262 -2.33 3.33 -19.46
N VAL A 263 -3.04 2.88 -20.48
CA VAL A 263 -3.23 3.61 -21.75
C VAL A 263 -4.70 3.94 -21.91
N ASP A 264 -5.02 5.15 -22.37
CA ASP A 264 -6.40 5.48 -22.73
C ASP A 264 -6.75 4.82 -24.07
N ILE A 265 -7.77 3.97 -24.05
CA ILE A 265 -8.22 3.18 -25.21
C ILE A 265 -9.65 3.57 -25.54
N LEU A 266 -9.91 3.90 -26.80
CA LEU A 266 -11.27 4.20 -27.27
C LEU A 266 -11.88 2.99 -28.00
N PRO A 267 -13.13 2.60 -27.69
CA PRO A 267 -13.92 1.78 -28.59
C PRO A 267 -14.21 2.56 -29.88
N ARG A 268 -13.94 1.98 -31.05
CA ARG A 268 -14.39 2.56 -32.34
C ARG A 268 -15.68 1.90 -32.80
N GLU A 269 -16.63 2.71 -33.26
CA GLU A 269 -17.87 2.23 -33.89
C GLU A 269 -17.57 1.46 -35.19
N GLY A 270 -18.27 0.35 -35.42
CA GLY A 270 -18.26 -0.34 -36.72
C GLY A 270 -17.36 -1.59 -36.85
N ASN A 271 -17.14 -2.31 -35.75
CA ASN A 271 -16.48 -3.62 -35.61
C ASN A 271 -14.96 -3.63 -35.32
N ALA A 272 -14.67 -4.14 -34.12
CA ALA A 272 -13.59 -5.08 -33.77
C ALA A 272 -12.14 -4.60 -33.58
N TYR A 273 -11.84 -3.31 -33.40
CA TYR A 273 -10.46 -2.89 -33.09
C TYR A 273 -10.39 -1.86 -31.96
N TRP A 274 -9.69 -2.24 -30.90
CA TRP A 274 -9.33 -1.39 -29.75
C TRP A 274 -7.89 -0.91 -29.93
N GLY A 275 -7.64 0.38 -29.71
CA GLY A 275 -6.30 0.96 -29.80
C GLY A 275 -6.18 2.23 -28.96
N PRO A 276 -4.95 2.70 -28.70
CA PRO A 276 -4.72 3.92 -27.97
C PRO A 276 -5.48 5.09 -28.60
N ARG A 277 -6.10 5.92 -27.76
CA ARG A 277 -6.77 7.14 -28.22
C ARG A 277 -5.76 8.08 -28.87
N GLU A 278 -6.00 8.42 -30.14
CA GLU A 278 -5.05 9.18 -30.95
C GLU A 278 -5.25 10.71 -30.86
N SER A 279 -6.31 11.20 -30.21
CA SER A 279 -6.50 12.65 -30.07
C SER A 279 -7.29 13.07 -28.83
N TYR A 280 -6.88 14.18 -28.23
CA TYR A 280 -7.47 14.81 -27.06
C TYR A 280 -7.68 16.30 -27.33
N LYS A 281 -8.90 16.77 -27.13
CA LYS A 281 -9.29 18.16 -27.37
C LYS A 281 -8.98 19.02 -26.14
N PRO A 282 -8.74 20.33 -26.33
CA PRO A 282 -8.63 21.25 -25.22
C PRO A 282 -9.84 21.19 -24.29
N GLY A 283 -9.60 21.10 -22.99
CA GLY A 283 -10.61 21.02 -21.95
C GLY A 283 -11.11 19.61 -21.63
N GLU A 284 -10.71 18.59 -22.38
CA GLU A 284 -10.99 17.21 -22.02
C GLU A 284 -10.15 16.76 -20.81
N SER A 285 -10.63 15.74 -20.11
CA SER A 285 -9.89 15.09 -19.04
C SER A 285 -10.06 13.58 -19.06
N VAL A 286 -9.00 12.88 -18.70
CA VAL A 286 -8.98 11.44 -18.49
C VAL A 286 -8.67 11.19 -17.03
N GLN A 287 -9.57 10.54 -16.31
CA GLN A 287 -9.42 10.23 -14.89
C GLN A 287 -9.04 8.76 -14.71
N ARG A 288 -8.17 8.51 -13.73
CA ARG A 288 -7.74 7.17 -13.33
C ARG A 288 -7.74 7.07 -11.81
N TYR A 289 -8.14 5.91 -11.34
CA TYR A 289 -8.24 5.63 -9.92
C TYR A 289 -7.40 4.42 -9.59
N LEU A 290 -6.46 4.60 -8.67
CA LEU A 290 -5.55 3.54 -8.25
C LEU A 290 -5.65 3.39 -6.74
N TYR A 291 -5.91 2.18 -6.28
CA TYR A 291 -5.75 1.83 -4.88
C TYR A 291 -4.39 1.20 -4.67
N ILE A 292 -3.56 1.83 -3.86
CA ILE A 292 -2.19 1.36 -3.62
C ILE A 292 -1.93 1.20 -2.13
N PRO A 293 -1.02 0.30 -1.73
CA PRO A 293 -0.55 0.24 -0.36
C PRO A 293 -0.05 1.59 0.15
N ALA A 294 -0.24 1.84 1.44
CA ALA A 294 0.48 2.89 2.13
C ALA A 294 1.97 2.60 2.12
N THR A 295 2.77 3.60 1.80
CA THR A 295 4.19 3.41 1.56
C THR A 295 5.02 4.57 2.07
N ALA A 296 6.26 4.25 2.43
CA ALA A 296 7.25 5.23 2.84
C ALA A 296 8.55 4.99 2.06
N ALA A 297 9.16 6.08 1.62
CA ALA A 297 10.47 6.10 1.02
C ALA A 297 11.32 7.20 1.66
N THR A 298 12.59 6.86 1.90
CA THR A 298 13.60 7.74 2.48
C THR A 298 14.27 8.62 1.42
N ASP A 299 14.19 8.24 0.14
CA ASP A 299 14.73 8.99 -0.98
C ASP A 299 13.79 8.97 -2.20
N TRP A 300 14.04 9.88 -3.14
CA TRP A 300 13.19 10.03 -4.32
C TRP A 300 13.28 8.84 -5.29
N LYS A 301 14.33 8.02 -5.23
CA LYS A 301 14.54 6.88 -6.14
C LYS A 301 13.62 5.73 -5.81
N THR A 302 13.26 5.59 -4.54
CA THR A 302 12.30 4.59 -4.05
C THR A 302 10.89 5.15 -3.85
N ALA A 303 10.70 6.46 -4.03
CA ALA A 303 9.37 7.06 -4.02
C ALA A 303 8.49 6.49 -5.13
N VAL A 304 7.18 6.38 -4.89
CA VAL A 304 6.20 6.08 -5.94
C VAL A 304 6.25 7.20 -6.97
N TYR A 305 6.28 6.85 -8.25
CA TYR A 305 6.22 7.85 -9.32
C TYR A 305 5.42 7.35 -10.52
N ALA A 306 4.95 8.31 -11.31
CA ALA A 306 4.24 8.10 -12.57
C ALA A 306 5.07 8.62 -13.74
N ASP A 307 5.39 7.75 -14.69
CA ASP A 307 5.99 8.11 -15.98
C ASP A 307 4.90 8.32 -17.02
N LEU A 308 4.98 9.45 -17.72
CA LEU A 308 4.02 9.85 -18.75
C LEU A 308 4.62 9.64 -20.13
N PHE A 309 3.91 8.93 -21.00
CA PHE A 309 4.33 8.62 -22.36
C PHE A 309 3.36 9.25 -23.35
N TYR A 310 3.88 9.86 -24.40
CA TYR A 310 3.13 10.54 -25.44
C TYR A 310 3.73 10.26 -26.82
N GLY A 311 2.86 10.06 -27.81
CA GLY A 311 3.28 9.81 -29.19
C GLY A 311 4.07 8.52 -29.35
N LYS A 312 5.19 8.56 -30.07
CA LYS A 312 5.97 7.35 -30.37
C LYS A 312 6.48 6.63 -29.12
N ALA A 313 6.79 7.36 -28.05
CA ALA A 313 7.20 6.75 -26.79
C ALA A 313 6.06 5.89 -26.21
N CYS A 314 4.82 6.37 -26.31
CA CYS A 314 3.63 5.60 -25.93
C CYS A 314 3.43 4.39 -26.86
N GLU A 315 3.55 4.56 -28.17
CA GLU A 315 3.39 3.47 -29.13
C GLU A 315 4.45 2.37 -28.98
N GLN A 316 5.70 2.75 -28.72
CA GLN A 316 6.77 1.81 -28.44
C GLN A 316 6.51 1.08 -27.12
N ARG A 317 6.11 1.82 -26.08
CA ARG A 317 5.94 1.22 -24.75
C ARG A 317 4.76 0.26 -24.68
N PHE A 318 3.62 0.66 -25.22
CA PHE A 318 2.36 -0.09 -25.07
C PHE A 318 1.91 -0.80 -26.34
N GLY A 319 2.63 -0.61 -27.45
CA GLY A 319 2.24 -1.10 -28.76
C GLY A 319 1.21 -0.17 -29.42
N ASN A 320 1.16 -0.24 -30.75
CA ASN A 320 0.08 0.34 -31.53
C ASN A 320 -0.24 -0.59 -32.72
N PRO A 321 -1.25 -1.46 -32.60
CA PRO A 321 -1.65 -2.36 -33.68
C PRO A 321 -2.26 -1.60 -34.88
N LEU A 322 -2.68 -0.35 -34.69
CA LEU A 322 -3.27 0.51 -35.72
C LEU A 322 -2.22 1.35 -36.47
N ALA A 323 -0.99 1.41 -35.97
CA ALA A 323 0.11 2.07 -36.66
C ALA A 323 0.39 1.36 -38.00
N ASN A 324 0.97 2.10 -38.95
CA ASN A 324 1.41 1.54 -40.23
C ASN A 324 2.92 1.80 -40.42
N PRO A 325 3.78 0.78 -40.27
CA PRO A 325 3.46 -0.60 -39.87
C PRO A 325 3.02 -0.72 -38.40
N PRO A 326 2.33 -1.82 -38.00
CA PRO A 326 1.97 -2.06 -36.61
C PRO A 326 3.20 -2.06 -35.69
N VAL A 327 3.08 -1.43 -34.52
CA VAL A 327 4.15 -1.33 -33.53
C VAL A 327 3.90 -2.35 -32.42
N GLN A 328 4.86 -3.23 -32.16
CA GLN A 328 4.82 -4.13 -31.02
C GLN A 328 5.25 -3.42 -29.74
N ALA A 329 4.61 -3.76 -28.63
CA ALA A 329 4.97 -3.24 -27.32
C ALA A 329 6.35 -3.75 -26.90
N VAL A 330 7.17 -2.84 -26.37
CA VAL A 330 8.45 -3.16 -25.75
C VAL A 330 8.21 -3.84 -24.39
N PRO A 331 8.85 -5.00 -24.10
CA PRO A 331 8.71 -5.71 -22.84
C PRO A 331 8.90 -4.85 -21.59
N ARG A 332 8.21 -5.18 -20.49
CA ARG A 332 8.19 -4.35 -19.26
C ARG A 332 9.58 -4.07 -18.68
N ASP A 333 10.47 -5.05 -18.77
CA ASP A 333 11.86 -5.03 -18.32
C ASP A 333 12.79 -4.20 -19.21
N GLN A 334 12.35 -3.87 -20.43
CA GLN A 334 13.05 -2.96 -21.31
C GLN A 334 12.60 -1.52 -21.10
N TYR A 335 13.58 -0.61 -21.07
CA TYR A 335 13.37 0.79 -20.74
C TYR A 335 12.97 1.62 -21.97
N VAL A 336 11.87 2.36 -21.87
CA VAL A 336 11.46 3.38 -22.84
C VAL A 336 11.54 4.76 -22.17
N ILE A 337 12.10 5.75 -22.86
CA ILE A 337 12.25 7.11 -22.35
C ILE A 337 10.87 7.77 -22.22
N PRO A 338 10.42 8.17 -21.01
CA PRO A 338 9.15 8.88 -20.84
C PRO A 338 9.26 10.35 -21.25
N ASN A 339 8.13 10.98 -21.54
CA ASN A 339 8.03 12.40 -21.83
C ASN A 339 8.05 13.27 -20.56
N ALA A 340 7.62 12.72 -19.42
CA ALA A 340 7.66 13.37 -18.10
C ALA A 340 7.58 12.33 -16.96
N ARG A 341 8.03 12.71 -15.76
CA ARG A 341 8.00 11.88 -14.53
C ARG A 341 7.45 12.66 -13.34
N VAL A 342 6.51 12.08 -12.60
CA VAL A 342 5.84 12.73 -11.46
C VAL A 342 6.05 11.90 -10.20
N PHE A 343 6.70 12.45 -9.18
CA PHE A 343 6.94 11.77 -7.90
C PHE A 343 5.80 12.02 -6.92
N LEU A 344 5.24 10.94 -6.38
CA LEU A 344 4.09 10.97 -5.50
C LEU A 344 4.51 10.98 -4.03
N THR A 345 4.11 12.01 -3.30
CA THR A 345 4.30 12.16 -1.86
C THR A 345 3.16 12.98 -1.22
N ALA A 346 2.85 12.65 0.03
CA ALA A 346 1.96 13.38 0.93
C ALA A 346 2.66 14.56 1.63
N ASN A 347 3.99 14.56 1.69
CA ASN A 347 4.78 15.53 2.44
C ASN A 347 5.47 16.55 1.52
N LEU A 348 5.60 17.78 2.01
CA LEU A 348 6.46 18.81 1.40
C LEU A 348 7.92 18.37 1.52
N LEU A 349 8.58 18.13 0.38
CA LEU A 349 9.95 17.57 0.29
C LEU A 349 11.01 18.35 1.08
N SER A 350 10.78 19.64 1.33
CA SER A 350 11.72 20.55 1.96
C SER A 350 11.44 20.81 3.45
N THR A 351 10.47 20.13 4.07
CA THR A 351 10.09 20.37 5.47
C THR A 351 11.14 19.79 6.42
N PRO A 352 11.85 20.62 7.21
CA PRO A 352 12.85 20.12 8.15
C PRO A 352 12.19 19.27 9.26
N GLY A 353 12.76 18.11 9.57
CA GLY A 353 12.28 17.22 10.63
C GLY A 353 11.21 16.20 10.21
N ILE A 354 10.93 16.05 8.91
CA ILE A 354 10.18 14.92 8.39
C ILE A 354 11.16 13.79 8.07
N ASP A 355 11.07 12.68 8.80
CA ASP A 355 11.97 11.53 8.65
C ASP A 355 11.81 10.83 7.29
N ASN A 356 10.64 10.98 6.65
CA ASN A 356 10.30 10.35 5.36
C ASN A 356 9.49 11.30 4.47
N PRO A 357 10.15 12.08 3.59
CA PRO A 357 9.48 13.07 2.75
C PRO A 357 8.72 12.46 1.57
N TYR A 358 8.77 11.15 1.35
CA TYR A 358 8.07 10.43 0.28
C TYR A 358 7.11 9.38 0.87
N GLN A 359 6.00 9.83 1.43
CA GLN A 359 5.01 8.96 2.07
C GLN A 359 3.64 9.06 1.41
N LEU A 360 2.89 7.96 1.40
CA LEU A 360 1.47 7.96 1.08
C LEU A 360 0.74 7.20 2.17
N ASP A 361 -0.33 7.79 2.69
CA ASP A 361 -0.99 7.31 3.90
C ASP A 361 -2.20 6.43 3.59
N ALA A 362 -2.31 5.32 4.34
CA ALA A 362 -3.49 4.46 4.32
C ALA A 362 -4.77 5.28 4.59
N ASN A 363 -5.90 4.81 4.07
CA ASN A 363 -7.21 5.44 4.26
C ASN A 363 -7.25 6.92 3.81
N THR A 364 -6.44 7.31 2.83
CA THR A 364 -6.34 8.70 2.33
C THR A 364 -6.63 8.77 0.84
N ILE A 365 -7.28 9.86 0.41
CA ILE A 365 -7.49 10.19 -0.99
C ILE A 365 -6.54 11.32 -1.40
N TYR A 366 -5.68 11.04 -2.39
CA TYR A 366 -4.88 12.07 -3.06
C TYR A 366 -5.51 12.38 -4.42
N ARG A 367 -6.01 13.60 -4.59
CA ARG A 367 -6.53 14.10 -5.87
C ARG A 367 -5.45 14.88 -6.58
N ILE A 368 -5.01 14.38 -7.72
CA ILE A 368 -3.89 14.92 -8.48
C ILE A 368 -4.41 15.25 -9.87
N ARG A 369 -4.23 16.49 -10.32
CA ARG A 369 -4.53 16.91 -11.69
C ARG A 369 -3.26 17.38 -12.38
N LEU A 370 -2.95 16.75 -13.51
CA LEU A 370 -1.90 17.16 -14.41
C LEU A 370 -2.50 17.94 -15.58
N ASN A 371 -2.25 19.24 -15.62
CA ASN A 371 -2.60 20.12 -16.72
C ASN A 371 -1.55 20.01 -17.83
N LEU A 372 -1.84 19.18 -18.82
CA LEU A 372 -0.94 18.83 -19.90
C LEU A 372 -0.96 19.90 -20.99
N THR A 373 0.21 20.42 -21.34
CA THR A 373 0.43 21.36 -22.45
C THR A 373 1.54 20.85 -23.35
N LEU A 374 1.33 20.82 -24.66
CA LEU A 374 2.39 20.47 -25.61
C LEU A 374 3.47 21.56 -25.64
N THR A 375 4.74 21.16 -25.61
CA THR A 375 5.89 22.07 -25.67
C THR A 375 6.93 21.57 -26.67
N ASP A 376 7.60 22.49 -27.35
CA ASP A 376 8.71 22.21 -28.27
C ASP A 376 10.08 22.22 -27.57
N LYS A 377 10.12 22.48 -26.27
CA LYS A 377 11.36 22.46 -25.47
C LYS A 377 11.55 21.09 -24.83
N SER A 378 12.71 20.47 -25.03
CA SER A 378 13.16 19.33 -24.23
C SER A 378 13.38 19.79 -22.79
N SER A 379 12.78 19.10 -21.81
CA SER A 379 13.02 19.35 -20.38
C SER A 379 14.36 18.73 -19.97
N GLU A 380 15.35 19.52 -19.57
CA GLU A 380 16.65 18.98 -19.16
C GLU A 380 16.61 18.52 -17.69
N LEU A 381 16.97 17.26 -17.43
CA LEU A 381 17.48 16.85 -16.12
C LEU A 381 19.01 16.95 -16.12
N VAL A 382 19.57 17.58 -15.08
CA VAL A 382 21.01 17.53 -14.84
C VAL A 382 21.36 16.15 -14.31
N ASN A 383 22.20 15.49 -15.10
CA ASN A 383 22.68 14.11 -15.09
C ASN A 383 23.24 13.60 -13.73
N SER A 384 22.56 12.62 -13.10
CA SER A 384 23.23 11.66 -12.19
C SER A 384 22.50 10.32 -11.93
N ASP A 385 21.19 10.18 -12.16
CA ASP A 385 20.43 9.09 -11.52
C ASP A 385 19.43 8.32 -12.41
N VAL A 386 19.69 8.24 -13.72
CA VAL A 386 18.91 7.42 -14.66
C VAL A 386 19.58 6.05 -14.85
N PRO A 387 18.86 4.91 -14.75
CA PRO A 387 19.44 3.60 -15.05
C PRO A 387 19.94 3.54 -16.49
N PRO A 388 21.11 2.92 -16.76
CA PRO A 388 21.67 2.84 -18.10
C PRO A 388 20.72 2.07 -19.02
N ILE A 389 20.53 2.57 -20.24
CA ILE A 389 19.83 1.85 -21.31
C ILE A 389 20.75 0.70 -21.73
N ILE A 390 20.27 -0.54 -21.65
CA ILE A 390 20.96 -1.74 -22.15
C ILE A 390 20.30 -2.12 -23.47
N PHE A 391 21.03 -2.03 -24.57
CA PHE A 391 20.57 -2.48 -25.88
C PHE A 391 20.68 -4.00 -26.03
N GLU A 392 19.98 -4.59 -27.00
CA GLU A 392 20.00 -6.03 -27.28
C GLU A 392 21.40 -6.58 -27.63
N ASP A 393 22.33 -5.71 -28.02
CA ASP A 393 23.74 -6.02 -28.29
C ASP A 393 24.65 -5.89 -27.04
N GLY A 394 24.09 -5.55 -25.88
CA GLY A 394 24.80 -5.33 -24.63
C GLY A 394 25.45 -3.95 -24.50
N ALA A 395 25.27 -3.04 -25.46
CA ALA A 395 25.76 -1.67 -25.33
C ALA A 395 24.96 -0.91 -24.26
N THR A 396 25.67 -0.13 -23.44
CA THR A 396 25.07 0.74 -22.43
C THR A 396 25.18 2.20 -22.83
N THR A 397 24.05 2.89 -22.93
CA THR A 397 24.01 4.36 -23.12
C THR A 397 23.28 5.02 -21.97
N ARG A 398 23.77 6.19 -21.55
CA ARG A 398 23.08 7.07 -20.61
C ARG A 398 22.44 8.18 -21.45
N SER A 399 21.20 8.00 -21.88
CA SER A 399 20.48 9.11 -22.53
C SER A 399 20.11 10.15 -21.47
N VAL A 400 20.39 11.42 -21.75
CA VAL A 400 19.83 12.54 -21.00
C VAL A 400 18.31 12.43 -21.15
N LEU A 401 17.60 12.03 -20.08
CA LEU A 401 16.16 11.94 -20.13
C LEU A 401 15.56 13.34 -20.25
N PRO A 402 14.47 13.51 -21.00
CA PRO A 402 13.62 14.66 -20.92
C PRO A 402 12.86 14.53 -19.61
N THR A 403 13.16 15.34 -18.61
CA THR A 403 12.54 15.17 -17.30
C THR A 403 12.17 16.50 -16.72
N ARG A 404 10.89 16.64 -16.39
CA ARG A 404 10.43 17.58 -15.37
C ARG A 404 10.09 16.73 -14.16
N THR A 405 10.90 16.79 -13.11
CA THR A 405 10.59 16.23 -11.80
C THR A 405 9.46 17.08 -11.20
N LEU A 406 8.25 16.53 -11.17
CA LEU A 406 7.13 17.15 -10.45
C LEU A 406 7.05 16.50 -9.08
N ALA A 407 7.39 17.25 -8.03
CA ALA A 407 7.23 16.82 -6.65
C ALA A 407 5.79 17.12 -6.20
N LEU A 408 5.04 16.11 -5.75
CA LEU A 408 3.67 16.33 -5.23
C LEU A 408 3.57 17.26 -4.01
N GLY A 409 4.69 17.66 -3.41
CA GLY A 409 4.71 18.66 -2.35
C GLY A 409 4.56 20.10 -2.86
N GLU A 410 4.84 20.37 -4.13
CA GLU A 410 4.89 21.74 -4.68
C GLU A 410 3.91 21.89 -5.86
N PRO A 411 2.59 21.85 -5.61
CA PRO A 411 1.61 22.05 -6.65
C PRO A 411 1.66 23.49 -7.19
N ASP A 412 1.44 23.63 -8.49
CA ASP A 412 1.26 24.94 -9.13
C ASP A 412 -0.03 25.63 -8.62
N ALA A 413 -1.04 24.86 -8.21
CA ALA A 413 -2.24 25.34 -7.53
C ALA A 413 -2.94 24.25 -6.70
N VAL A 414 -3.78 24.66 -5.74
CA VAL A 414 -4.68 23.77 -5.01
C VAL A 414 -6.11 24.26 -5.20
N THR A 415 -7.00 23.38 -5.66
CA THR A 415 -8.43 23.72 -5.86
C THR A 415 -9.20 23.66 -4.53
N PRO A 416 -10.42 24.26 -4.46
CA PRO A 416 -11.23 24.24 -3.24
C PRO A 416 -11.61 22.85 -2.71
N ASP A 417 -11.70 21.84 -3.58
CA ASP A 417 -11.93 20.43 -3.24
C ASP A 417 -10.65 19.68 -2.84
N GLY A 418 -9.52 20.39 -2.70
CA GLY A 418 -8.24 19.85 -2.29
C GLY A 418 -7.48 19.12 -3.40
N THR A 419 -7.85 19.31 -4.68
CA THR A 419 -7.10 18.74 -5.80
C THR A 419 -5.79 19.50 -6.00
N LEU A 420 -4.69 18.76 -5.99
CA LEU A 420 -3.34 19.25 -6.25
C LEU A 420 -3.14 19.36 -7.77
N VAL A 421 -2.90 20.57 -8.27
CA VAL A 421 -2.80 20.86 -9.69
C VAL A 421 -1.35 21.12 -10.06
N TYR A 422 -0.89 20.44 -11.11
CA TYR A 422 0.45 20.59 -11.69
C TYR A 422 0.30 20.90 -13.17
N ASP A 423 0.89 21.99 -13.63
CA ASP A 423 1.10 22.23 -15.04
C ASP A 423 2.23 21.33 -15.51
N VAL A 424 2.07 20.63 -16.62
CA VAL A 424 3.07 19.69 -17.14
C VAL A 424 3.27 19.96 -18.62
N GLY A 425 4.51 20.27 -19.01
CA GLY A 425 4.90 20.37 -20.40
C GLY A 425 5.22 18.98 -20.94
N ILE A 426 4.52 18.54 -21.99
CA ILE A 426 4.82 17.29 -22.69
C ILE A 426 5.59 17.64 -23.96
N SER A 427 6.80 17.10 -24.09
CA SER A 427 7.63 17.27 -25.29
C SER A 427 6.94 16.68 -26.52
N SER A 428 6.81 17.49 -27.58
CA SER A 428 6.39 17.05 -28.92
C SER A 428 7.49 16.31 -29.68
N MET A 429 8.75 16.47 -29.26
CA MET A 429 9.92 15.86 -29.92
C MET A 429 10.03 14.38 -29.57
N ASP A 430 10.10 13.55 -30.61
CA ASP A 430 10.44 12.14 -30.47
C ASP A 430 11.91 12.06 -30.01
N HIS A 431 12.14 11.65 -28.76
CA HIS A 431 13.49 11.35 -28.29
C HIS A 431 13.97 10.08 -29.00
N ARG A 432 14.72 10.26 -30.09
CA ARG A 432 15.36 9.15 -30.78
C ARG A 432 16.42 8.56 -29.84
N SER A 433 16.20 7.33 -29.39
CA SER A 433 17.32 6.45 -29.08
C SER A 433 18.09 6.26 -30.38
N ASN A 434 19.23 6.91 -30.52
CA ASN A 434 20.21 6.54 -31.55
C ASN A 434 20.86 5.21 -31.17
#